data_AF-A0A2D6M0X6-F1
#
_entry.id   AF-A0A2D6M0X6-F1
#
_cell.length_a   1.000
_cell.length_b   1.000
_cell.length_c   1.000
_cell.angle_alpha   90.00
_cell.angle_beta   90.00
_cell.angle_gamma   90.00
#
_symmetry.space_group_name_H-M   'P 1'
#
loop_
_entity.id
_entity.type
_entity.pdbx_description
1 polymer ?
#
loop_
_entity_poly.entity_id
_entity_poly.type
_entity_poly.pdbx_seq_one_letter_code
_entity_poly.pdbx_strand_id
1 'polypeptide(L)' 'MSFLVRFDEADARIFKNVWICMKCNANNRGSEGSIPYSCRKCGGRKLRLKHKVKKK' A
#
# COMPACT_ATOMS: atom_id res chain seq x y z
N MET A 1 -14.73 25.41 -2.70
CA MET A 1 -14.86 24.02 -2.22
C MET A 1 -13.82 23.18 -2.94
N SER A 2 -13.01 22.42 -2.19
CA SER A 2 -11.87 21.66 -2.70
C SER A 2 -12.32 20.44 -3.51
N PHE A 3 -12.19 20.52 -4.83
CA PHE A 3 -12.44 19.45 -5.78
C PHE A 3 -11.29 18.43 -5.77
N LEU A 4 -11.30 17.46 -4.86
CA LEU A 4 -10.46 16.26 -5.04
C LEU A 4 -11.17 15.32 -6.02
N VAL A 5 -10.86 15.49 -7.31
CA VAL A 5 -11.29 14.55 -8.36
C VAL A 5 -10.66 13.20 -8.07
N ARG A 6 -11.49 12.15 -7.96
CA ARG A 6 -11.03 10.77 -7.82
C ARG A 6 -10.92 10.12 -9.18
N PHE A 7 -9.82 9.38 -9.37
CA PHE A 7 -9.55 8.64 -10.59
C PHE A 7 -9.31 7.18 -10.23
N ASP A 8 -10.23 6.30 -10.62
CA ASP A 8 -10.18 4.89 -10.24
C ASP A 8 -8.94 4.17 -10.79
N GLU A 9 -8.48 4.56 -11.98
CA GLU A 9 -7.25 4.03 -12.58
C GLU A 9 -6.00 4.36 -11.75
N ALA A 10 -5.92 5.60 -11.26
CA ALA A 10 -4.82 6.04 -10.42
C ALA A 10 -4.87 5.31 -9.07
N ASP A 11 -6.07 5.14 -8.50
CA ASP A 11 -6.26 4.43 -7.26
C ASP A 11 -5.82 2.95 -7.36
N ALA A 12 -6.16 2.29 -8.47
CA ALA A 12 -5.72 0.93 -8.75
C ALA A 12 -4.20 0.83 -8.81
N ARG A 13 -3.51 1.77 -9.46
CA ARG A 13 -2.04 1.77 -9.55
C ARG A 13 -1.34 2.07 -8.23
N ILE A 14 -1.94 2.94 -7.41
CA ILE A 14 -1.30 3.47 -6.19
C ILE A 14 -1.55 2.60 -4.97
N PHE A 15 -2.73 1.97 -4.86
CA PHE A 15 -3.18 1.31 -3.63
C PHE A 15 -3.42 -0.20 -3.79
N LYS A 16 -3.79 -0.68 -4.97
CA LYS A 16 -4.13 -2.10 -5.16
C LYS A 16 -2.93 -2.99 -4.88
N ASN A 17 -3.06 -3.90 -3.92
CA ASN A 17 -2.02 -4.86 -3.51
C ASN A 17 -0.69 -4.22 -3.10
N VAL A 18 -0.71 -2.96 -2.65
CA VAL A 18 0.46 -2.26 -2.14
C VAL A 18 0.50 -2.34 -0.62
N TRP A 19 1.58 -2.92 -0.10
CA TRP A 19 1.85 -3.12 1.32
C TRP A 19 3.02 -2.26 1.77
N ILE A 20 2.92 -1.69 2.97
CA ILE A 20 3.94 -0.85 3.59
C ILE A 20 4.60 -1.64 4.70
N CYS A 21 5.93 -1.71 4.68
CA CYS A 21 6.69 -2.31 5.77
C CYS A 21 6.63 -1.43 7.01
N MET A 22 6.28 -2.00 8.17
CA MET A 22 6.22 -1.24 9.43
C MET A 22 7.60 -1.00 10.06
N LYS A 23 8.67 -1.58 9.50
CA LYS A 23 10.06 -1.38 9.97
C LYS A 23 10.79 -0.30 9.17
N CYS A 24 10.75 -0.36 7.83
CA CYS A 24 11.50 0.55 6.95
C CYS A 24 10.61 1.39 6.01
N ASN A 25 9.29 1.31 6.16
CA ASN A 25 8.31 2.06 5.37
C ASN A 25 8.35 1.83 3.85
N ALA A 26 9.02 0.78 3.39
CA ALA A 26 9.10 0.43 1.97
C ALA A 26 7.77 -0.09 1.41
N ASN A 27 7.50 0.23 0.14
CA ASN A 27 6.37 -0.31 -0.62
C ASN A 27 6.70 -1.70 -1.19
N ASN A 28 5.89 -2.68 -0.86
CA ASN A 28 5.96 -4.06 -1.32
C ASN A 28 4.68 -4.38 -2.08
N ARG A 29 4.79 -4.93 -3.28
CA ARG A 29 3.63 -5.40 -4.04
C ARG A 29 3.38 -6.86 -3.68
N GLY A 30 2.14 -7.17 -3.32
CA GLY A 30 1.67 -8.54 -3.14
C GLY A 30 0.88 -9.03 -4.36
N SER A 31 0.57 -10.32 -4.37
CA SER A 31 -0.49 -10.86 -5.23
C SER A 31 -1.86 -10.45 -4.68
N GLU A 32 -2.88 -10.50 -5.55
CA GLU A 32 -4.27 -10.25 -5.17
C GLU A 32 -4.66 -11.15 -3.99
N GLY A 33 -5.15 -10.56 -2.89
CA GLY A 33 -5.60 -11.30 -1.72
C GLY A 33 -4.50 -11.92 -0.84
N SER A 34 -3.21 -11.69 -1.13
CA SER A 34 -2.11 -12.23 -0.33
C SER A 34 -1.17 -11.17 0.20
N ILE A 35 -0.75 -11.35 1.46
CA ILE A 35 0.29 -10.53 2.09
C ILE A 35 1.68 -11.00 1.60
N PRO A 36 2.59 -10.07 1.23
CA PRO A 36 3.96 -10.44 0.94
C PRO A 36 4.60 -11.14 2.14
N TYR A 37 5.33 -12.23 1.90
CA TYR A 37 5.99 -12.98 2.96
C TYR A 37 6.96 -12.14 3.79
N SER A 38 7.70 -11.24 3.13
CA SER A 38 8.65 -10.33 3.78
C SER A 38 8.84 -9.04 2.99
N CYS A 39 9.35 -8.01 3.68
CA CYS A 39 9.77 -6.78 3.03
C CYS A 39 11.01 -7.03 2.17
N ARG A 40 10.94 -6.65 0.89
CA ARG A 40 12.04 -6.82 -0.08
C ARG A 40 13.30 -6.03 0.25
N LYS A 41 13.21 -5.03 1.14
CA LYS A 41 14.36 -4.20 1.55
C LYS A 41 15.01 -4.66 2.84
N CYS A 42 14.22 -4.92 3.88
CA CYS A 42 14.75 -5.15 5.24
C CYS A 42 14.47 -6.56 5.79
N GLY A 43 13.84 -7.44 5.00
CA GLY A 43 13.48 -8.81 5.40
C GLY A 43 12.39 -8.93 6.49
N GLY A 44 11.89 -7.82 7.02
CA GLY A 44 10.88 -7.82 8.08
C GLY A 44 9.52 -8.35 7.59
N ARG A 45 8.82 -9.09 8.45
CA ARG A 45 7.51 -9.70 8.12
C ARG A 45 6.30 -8.85 8.52
N LYS A 46 6.51 -7.76 9.26
CA LYS A 46 5.44 -6.83 9.66
C LYS A 46 5.14 -5.85 8.52
N LEU A 47 4.08 -6.14 7.78
CA LEU A 47 3.60 -5.36 6.62
C LEU A 47 2.13 -5.01 6.84
N ARG A 48 1.72 -3.81 6.43
CA ARG A 48 0.32 -3.34 6.46
C ARG A 48 -0.13 -2.94 5.07
N LEU A 49 -1.43 -3.08 4.76
CA LEU A 49 -1.95 -2.59 3.49
C LEU A 49 -1.88 -1.06 3.44
N LYS A 50 -1.62 -0.49 2.26
CA LYS A 50 -1.62 0.96 2.08
C LYS A 50 -3.06 1.47 2.06
N HIS A 51 -3.38 2.39 2.98
CA HIS A 51 -4.71 2.99 3.04
C HIS A 51 -4.93 3.98 1.89
N LYS A 52 -6.10 3.89 1.25
CA LYS A 52 -6.58 4.80 0.20
C LYS A 52 -6.91 6.20 0.74
N VAL A 53 -7.30 6.29 2.01
CA VAL A 53 -7.71 7.56 2.65
C VAL A 53 -7.02 7.68 4.00
N LYS A 54 -6.48 8.85 4.30
CA LYS A 54 -6.02 9.18 5.66
C LYS A 54 -7.28 9.51 6.47
N LYS A 55 -7.56 8.75 7.54
CA LYS A 55 -8.58 9.17 8.51
C LYS A 55 -8.12 10.49 9.11
N LYS A 56 -8.99 11.50 9.09
CA LYS A 56 -8.73 12.84 9.66
C LYS A 56 -8.84 12.76 11.17
#